data_AF-A0A2K9LNN1-F1
#
_entry.id   AF-A0A2K9LNN1-F1
#
_cell.length_a   1.000
_cell.length_b   1.000
_cell.length_c   1.000
_cell.angle_alpha   90.00
_cell.angle_beta   90.00
_cell.angle_gamma   90.00
#
_symmetry.space_group_name_H-M   'P 1'
#
loop_
_entity.id
_entity.type
_entity.pdbx_description
1 polymer ?
#
loop_
_entity_poly.entity_id
_entity_poly.type
_entity_poly.pdbx_seq_one_letter_code
_entity_poly.pdbx_strand_id
1 'polypeptide(L)'
;MSSGRIVQIIGAVIDVEFPRDSVPNVYDALNVENAPTVLEVQQQLGDGIVRTIAMGSTEGLKRGLGVNSTGAPINVPVGIETLGRIMDVLGNPIDECGPIGEQQRASIHRKPPTYAEQSNSTDLLETGIKVIDLICPFAKGGKVGLFGGAGVGKTVNMMELINNIATEHSGLSVFAGVGERTREGNDFYHEMQEAGVVNVEQFDKSKVAMVYGQMNEPPGNRLRVALTGLTMAEKFRDDGRDVLLFVDNIYRYTLAGTEVSALLGRMPSAVGYQPTLAEEMGVLQERITSTKTGSITSIQAVYVPADDLTDPSPATTFSHLDSTVVLSRDIAAKGIYPAVDPLDSTSRQLDPLVIGTEHYEVARGVQTNLQRYKELKDIIAILGMDELSEDDKLVVSRARKIERFLSQPFHVAEVFTGSPGKYVSLKDTIRGFKMILDGELDHLPEQAFYMVGSIEEAIEKGAKA
;
A
#
# COMPACT_ATOMS: atom_id res chain seq x y z
N MET A 1 -4.46 22.37 31.49
CA MET A 1 -5.51 21.42 31.12
C MET A 1 -6.83 22.14 31.23
N SER A 2 -7.51 22.35 30.10
CA SER A 2 -8.88 22.85 30.10
C SER A 2 -9.83 21.66 30.23
N SER A 3 -10.85 21.82 31.06
CA SER A 3 -11.92 20.83 31.22
C SER A 3 -13.19 21.35 30.57
N GLY A 4 -13.90 20.45 29.91
CA GLY A 4 -15.16 20.69 29.22
C GLY A 4 -16.19 19.65 29.60
N ARG A 5 -17.38 19.76 29.02
CA ARG A 5 -18.49 18.84 29.25
C ARG A 5 -19.17 18.42 27.95
N ILE A 6 -19.59 17.17 27.85
CA ILE A 6 -20.35 16.69 26.68
C ILE A 6 -21.72 17.36 26.65
N VAL A 7 -22.05 18.06 25.57
CA VAL A 7 -23.36 18.71 25.37
C VAL A 7 -24.27 17.93 24.44
N GLN A 8 -23.72 17.26 23.43
CA GLN A 8 -24.49 16.51 22.44
C GLN A 8 -23.70 15.29 21.92
N ILE A 9 -24.41 14.21 21.60
CA ILE A 9 -23.86 12.97 21.05
C ILE A 9 -24.75 12.57 19.86
N ILE A 10 -24.15 12.46 18.67
CA ILE A 10 -24.79 12.01 17.43
C ILE A 10 -23.90 10.94 16.79
N GLY A 11 -24.17 9.67 17.12
CA GLY A 11 -23.29 8.56 16.69
C GLY A 11 -21.86 8.81 17.16
N ALA A 12 -20.91 8.83 16.21
CA ALA A 12 -19.49 9.08 16.48
C ALA A 12 -19.13 10.58 16.65
N VAL A 13 -20.05 11.51 16.38
CA VAL A 13 -19.83 12.95 16.54
C VAL A 13 -20.30 13.40 17.92
N ILE A 14 -19.41 14.04 18.66
CA ILE A 14 -19.67 14.50 20.03
C ILE A 14 -19.33 15.99 20.11
N ASP A 15 -20.29 16.80 20.53
CA ASP A 15 -20.07 18.22 20.78
C ASP A 15 -19.73 18.39 22.28
N VAL A 16 -18.64 19.10 22.55
CA VAL A 16 -18.10 19.33 23.89
C VAL A 16 -17.98 20.84 24.14
N GLU A 17 -18.50 21.31 25.27
CA GLU A 17 -18.43 22.71 25.68
C GLU A 17 -17.26 22.93 26.63
N PHE A 18 -16.39 23.88 26.29
CA PHE A 18 -15.30 24.38 27.11
C PHE A 18 -15.54 25.83 27.52
N PRO A 19 -14.91 26.32 28.61
CA PRO A 19 -14.86 27.74 28.90
C PRO A 19 -14.26 28.51 27.72
N ARG A 20 -14.86 29.66 27.37
CA ARG A 20 -14.52 30.48 26.19
C ARG A 20 -13.04 30.86 26.10
N ASP A 21 -12.36 30.98 27.23
CA ASP A 21 -10.95 31.38 27.28
C ASP A 21 -9.98 30.20 27.07
N SER A 22 -10.51 28.99 26.87
CA SER A 22 -9.72 27.74 26.88
C SER A 22 -10.23 26.68 25.91
N VAL A 23 -10.79 27.15 24.79
CA VAL A 23 -11.29 26.31 23.70
C VAL A 23 -10.11 25.55 23.05
N PRO A 24 -10.16 24.22 22.95
CA PRO A 24 -9.12 23.43 22.29
C PRO A 24 -9.00 23.75 20.80
N ASN A 25 -7.80 23.56 20.25
CA ASN A 25 -7.55 23.77 18.82
C ASN A 25 -8.13 22.63 17.97
N VAL A 26 -8.29 22.88 16.68
CA VAL A 26 -8.58 21.81 15.72
C VAL A 26 -7.46 20.78 15.75
N TYR A 27 -7.85 19.50 15.73
CA TYR A 27 -7.02 18.31 15.91
C TYR A 27 -6.55 18.00 17.33
N ASP A 28 -6.81 18.84 18.33
CA ASP A 28 -6.48 18.47 19.72
C ASP A 28 -7.25 17.21 20.14
N ALA A 29 -6.55 16.32 20.85
CA ALA A 29 -7.12 15.14 21.45
C ALA A 29 -7.73 15.47 22.81
N LEU A 30 -8.92 14.93 23.09
CA LEU A 30 -9.64 15.10 24.33
C LEU A 30 -9.92 13.73 24.97
N ASN A 31 -9.67 13.60 26.26
CA ASN A 31 -9.94 12.38 27.01
C ASN A 31 -11.26 12.51 27.75
N VAL A 32 -12.17 11.56 27.54
CA VAL A 32 -13.45 11.51 28.27
C VAL A 32 -13.23 10.91 29.66
N GLU A 33 -13.77 11.55 30.70
CA GLU A 33 -13.65 11.03 32.05
C GLU A 33 -14.44 9.73 32.23
N ASN A 34 -13.82 8.74 32.87
CA ASN A 34 -14.39 7.42 33.15
C ASN A 34 -14.80 6.63 31.89
N ALA A 35 -14.22 6.94 30.73
CA ALA A 35 -14.37 6.16 29.51
C ALA A 35 -13.03 6.05 28.78
N PRO A 36 -12.72 4.92 28.11
CA PRO A 36 -11.51 4.78 27.31
C PRO A 36 -11.57 5.56 25.97
N THR A 37 -12.67 6.26 25.69
CA THR A 37 -12.90 6.96 24.44
C THR A 37 -12.10 8.27 24.37
N VAL A 38 -11.28 8.40 23.32
CA VAL A 38 -10.59 9.65 22.97
C VAL A 38 -11.41 10.36 21.89
N LEU A 39 -11.51 11.69 21.98
CA LEU A 39 -12.19 12.52 20.98
C LEU A 39 -11.15 13.39 20.26
N GLU A 40 -11.29 13.56 18.95
CA GLU A 40 -10.45 14.50 18.18
C GLU A 40 -11.29 15.69 17.72
N VAL A 41 -10.86 16.91 18.04
CA VAL A 41 -11.55 18.14 17.63
C VAL A 41 -11.49 18.32 16.12
N GLN A 42 -12.65 18.43 15.47
CA GLN A 42 -12.76 18.67 14.02
C GLN A 42 -13.09 20.12 13.69
N GLN A 43 -13.93 20.77 14.50
CA GLN A 43 -14.44 22.12 14.21
C GLN A 43 -14.73 22.87 15.52
N GLN A 44 -14.60 24.18 15.51
CA GLN A 44 -15.07 25.07 16.58
C GLN A 44 -16.39 25.71 16.13
N LEU A 45 -17.49 25.41 16.82
CA LEU A 45 -18.85 25.87 16.44
C LEU A 45 -19.15 27.29 16.94
N GLY A 46 -18.41 27.76 17.94
CA GLY A 46 -18.65 29.02 18.64
C GLY A 46 -19.14 28.79 20.07
N ASP A 47 -19.18 29.86 20.87
CA ASP A 47 -19.62 29.84 22.28
C ASP A 47 -18.89 28.82 23.18
N GLY A 48 -17.65 28.47 22.83
CA GLY A 48 -16.88 27.47 23.57
C GLY A 48 -17.20 26.02 23.21
N ILE A 49 -18.11 25.79 22.26
CA ILE A 49 -18.45 24.45 21.79
C ILE A 49 -17.52 24.03 20.66
N VAL A 50 -16.92 22.85 20.83
CA VAL A 50 -16.13 22.16 19.82
C VAL A 50 -16.85 20.91 19.36
N ARG A 51 -16.85 20.67 18.06
CA ARG A 51 -17.33 19.44 17.44
C ARG A 51 -16.18 18.48 17.29
N THR A 52 -16.37 17.27 17.80
CA THR A 52 -15.34 16.24 17.86
C THR A 52 -15.81 14.96 17.22
N ILE A 53 -14.85 14.09 16.87
CA ILE A 53 -15.12 12.73 16.44
C ILE A 53 -14.49 11.76 17.43
N ALA A 54 -15.26 10.72 17.80
CA ALA A 54 -14.81 9.70 18.72
C ALA A 54 -13.87 8.69 18.04
N MET A 55 -12.77 8.39 18.71
CA MET A 55 -11.81 7.34 18.41
C MET A 55 -12.08 6.14 19.31
N GLY A 56 -13.16 5.41 19.02
CA GLY A 56 -13.65 4.30 19.84
C GLY A 56 -15.17 4.31 20.03
N SER A 57 -15.68 3.36 20.81
CA SER A 57 -17.12 3.25 21.05
C SER A 57 -17.67 4.48 21.80
N THR A 58 -18.82 4.96 21.35
CA THR A 58 -19.60 6.02 22.00
C THR A 58 -20.74 5.46 22.84
N GLU A 59 -20.89 4.13 22.89
CA GLU A 59 -21.91 3.48 23.71
C GLU A 59 -21.67 3.75 25.20
N GLY A 60 -22.73 4.05 25.93
CA GLY A 60 -22.66 4.36 27.36
C GLY A 60 -22.23 5.79 27.69
N LEU A 61 -21.79 6.60 26.71
CA LEU A 61 -21.51 8.02 26.93
C LEU A 61 -22.78 8.81 27.21
N LYS A 62 -22.68 9.79 28.12
CA LYS A 62 -23.80 10.61 28.57
C LYS A 62 -23.45 12.09 28.48
N ARG A 63 -24.47 12.90 28.25
CA ARG A 63 -24.36 14.36 28.35
C ARG A 63 -23.99 14.76 29.78
N GLY A 64 -23.13 15.75 29.91
CA GLY A 64 -22.60 16.25 31.18
C GLY A 64 -21.36 15.52 31.69
N LEU A 65 -20.87 14.47 31.01
CA LEU A 65 -19.57 13.86 31.35
C LEU A 65 -18.44 14.87 31.14
N GLY A 66 -17.47 14.85 32.07
CA GLY A 66 -16.26 15.66 31.98
C GLY A 66 -15.36 15.20 30.84
N VAL A 67 -14.72 16.15 30.19
CA VAL A 67 -13.79 15.93 29.09
C VAL A 67 -12.55 16.80 29.31
N ASN A 68 -11.37 16.22 29.26
CA ASN A 68 -10.12 16.92 29.50
C ASN A 68 -9.34 17.08 28.21
N SER A 69 -8.95 18.31 27.87
CA SER A 69 -8.08 18.56 26.71
C SER A 69 -6.64 18.20 27.03
N THR A 70 -6.02 17.44 26.13
CA THR A 70 -4.58 17.14 26.19
C THR A 70 -3.72 18.32 25.75
N GLY A 71 -4.30 19.28 25.01
CA GLY A 71 -3.59 20.45 24.46
C GLY A 71 -2.65 20.11 23.29
N ALA A 72 -2.75 18.90 22.76
CA ALA A 72 -1.98 18.44 21.60
C ALA A 72 -2.84 17.46 20.78
N PRO A 73 -2.48 17.19 19.51
CA PRO A 73 -3.15 16.15 18.76
C PRO A 73 -2.82 14.75 19.28
N ILE A 74 -3.49 13.73 18.74
CA ILE A 74 -3.23 12.32 19.08
C ILE A 74 -1.74 12.00 18.85
N ASN A 75 -1.10 11.46 19.90
CA ASN A 75 0.32 11.13 19.92
C ASN A 75 0.52 9.62 20.06
N VAL A 76 1.22 9.03 19.09
CA VAL A 76 1.41 7.59 18.95
C VAL A 76 2.89 7.22 19.22
N PRO A 77 3.18 6.00 19.72
CA PRO A 77 4.54 5.54 19.92
C PRO A 77 5.26 5.42 18.57
N VAL A 78 6.53 5.80 18.55
CA VAL A 78 7.40 5.71 17.38
C VAL A 78 8.80 5.26 17.81
N GLY A 79 9.55 4.69 16.87
CA GLY A 79 10.91 4.19 17.12
C GLY A 79 11.01 2.70 16.79
N ILE A 80 12.20 2.13 17.00
CA ILE A 80 12.47 0.72 16.71
C ILE A 80 11.70 -0.22 17.63
N GLU A 81 11.24 0.28 18.78
CA GLU A 81 10.46 -0.46 19.76
C GLU A 81 9.06 -0.84 19.24
N THR A 82 8.58 -0.18 18.18
CA THR A 82 7.31 -0.52 17.54
C THR A 82 7.42 -1.68 16.55
N LEU A 83 8.64 -2.13 16.24
CA LEU A 83 8.86 -3.23 15.30
C LEU A 83 8.34 -4.56 15.88
N GLY A 84 7.63 -5.32 15.05
CA GLY A 84 6.97 -6.57 15.39
C GLY A 84 5.69 -6.41 16.20
N ARG A 85 5.31 -5.18 16.57
CA ARG A 85 4.13 -4.89 17.41
C ARG A 85 2.90 -4.56 16.56
N ILE A 86 1.73 -4.85 17.11
CA ILE A 86 0.44 -4.46 16.54
C ILE A 86 -0.17 -3.36 17.41
N MET A 87 -0.51 -2.23 16.79
CA MET A 87 -1.11 -1.07 17.46
C MET A 87 -2.46 -0.68 16.88
N ASP A 88 -3.31 -0.08 17.71
CA ASP A 88 -4.52 0.62 17.27
C ASP A 88 -4.22 2.04 16.76
N VAL A 89 -5.27 2.76 16.33
CA VAL A 89 -5.16 4.14 15.84
C VAL A 89 -4.57 5.13 16.87
N LEU A 90 -4.76 4.87 18.17
CA LEU A 90 -4.27 5.69 19.27
C LEU A 90 -2.84 5.30 19.69
N GLY A 91 -2.28 4.24 19.11
CA GLY A 91 -0.96 3.73 19.43
C GLY A 91 -0.94 2.79 20.62
N ASN A 92 -2.07 2.26 21.06
CA ASN A 92 -2.11 1.24 22.11
C ASN A 92 -1.81 -0.13 21.51
N PRO A 93 -1.00 -0.98 22.18
CA PRO A 93 -0.75 -2.33 21.71
C PRO A 93 -2.00 -3.20 21.81
N ILE A 94 -2.28 -3.97 20.75
CA ILE A 94 -3.41 -4.91 20.67
C ILE A 94 -2.97 -6.36 20.41
N ASP A 95 -1.67 -6.64 20.52
CA ASP A 95 -1.05 -7.95 20.29
C ASP A 95 -0.91 -8.82 21.55
N GLU A 96 -1.42 -8.36 22.70
CA GLU A 96 -1.30 -9.03 24.00
C GLU A 96 0.16 -9.30 24.45
N CYS A 97 1.16 -8.69 23.81
CA CYS A 97 2.58 -8.88 24.09
C CYS A 97 3.13 -7.90 25.15
N GLY A 98 2.25 -7.36 26.01
CA GLY A 98 2.58 -6.37 27.02
C GLY A 98 2.85 -4.96 26.46
N PRO A 99 3.45 -4.05 27.27
CA PRO A 99 3.76 -2.69 26.83
C PRO A 99 4.78 -2.63 25.68
N ILE A 100 4.77 -1.55 24.89
CA ILE A 100 5.70 -1.35 23.76
C ILE A 100 7.10 -0.99 24.24
N GLY A 101 7.22 -0.24 25.34
CA GLY A 101 8.51 0.24 25.83
C GLY A 101 9.02 1.44 25.02
N GLU A 102 8.11 2.22 24.44
CA GLU A 102 8.43 3.35 23.59
C GLU A 102 9.24 4.42 24.34
N GLN A 103 10.22 5.00 23.65
CA GLN A 103 11.01 6.11 24.18
C GLN A 103 10.48 7.47 23.74
N GLN A 104 9.74 7.49 22.62
CA GLN A 104 9.24 8.71 21.98
C GLN A 104 7.82 8.50 21.50
N ARG A 105 7.04 9.59 21.54
CA ARG A 105 5.72 9.68 20.92
C ARG A 105 5.68 10.85 19.95
N ALA A 106 4.95 10.68 18.86
CA ALA A 106 4.83 11.67 17.80
C ALA A 106 3.37 11.93 17.45
N SER A 107 3.06 13.18 17.11
CA SER A 107 1.73 13.57 16.68
C SER A 107 1.41 13.02 15.30
N ILE A 108 0.19 12.50 15.12
CA ILE A 108 -0.29 11.99 13.83
C ILE A 108 -0.58 13.11 12.81
N HIS A 109 -0.77 14.34 13.30
CA HIS A 109 -1.04 15.52 12.48
C HIS A 109 0.25 16.31 12.29
N ARG A 110 0.80 16.25 11.08
CA ARG A 110 2.04 16.93 10.70
C ARG A 110 1.89 17.57 9.33
N LYS A 111 2.66 18.63 9.11
CA LYS A 111 2.77 19.25 7.79
C LYS A 111 3.64 18.36 6.88
N PRO A 112 3.35 18.30 5.57
CA PRO A 112 4.24 17.63 4.64
C PRO A 112 5.63 18.31 4.61
N PRO A 113 6.69 17.58 4.22
CA PRO A 113 8.01 18.16 4.02
C PRO A 113 7.97 19.36 3.08
N THR A 114 8.77 20.37 3.39
CA THR A 114 8.86 21.57 2.55
C THR A 114 9.60 21.27 1.24
N TYR A 115 9.40 22.11 0.23
CA TYR A 115 10.10 21.98 -1.06
C TYR A 115 11.63 21.91 -0.92
N ALA A 116 12.20 22.61 0.08
CA ALA A 116 13.64 22.61 0.33
C ALA A 116 14.16 21.29 0.92
N GLU A 117 13.29 20.49 1.54
CA GLU A 117 13.63 19.21 2.18
C GLU A 117 13.46 18.02 1.23
N GLN A 118 12.67 18.17 0.16
CA GLN A 118 12.44 17.14 -0.84
C GLN A 118 13.73 16.78 -1.60
N SER A 119 13.90 15.49 -1.86
CA SER A 119 14.97 14.97 -2.72
C SER A 119 14.51 14.94 -4.18
N ASN A 120 15.43 15.26 -5.10
CA ASN A 120 15.22 15.13 -6.55
C ASN A 120 15.77 13.81 -7.12
N SER A 121 16.15 12.84 -6.26
CA SER A 121 16.73 11.57 -6.71
C SER A 121 15.68 10.72 -7.42
N THR A 122 15.97 10.32 -8.66
CA THR A 122 15.17 9.38 -9.47
C THR A 122 15.74 7.96 -9.41
N ASP A 123 16.24 7.56 -8.24
CA ASP A 123 16.81 6.22 -8.08
C ASP A 123 15.70 5.18 -8.12
N LEU A 124 15.96 4.06 -8.79
CA LEU A 124 15.03 2.94 -8.83
C LEU A 124 15.14 2.11 -7.55
N LEU A 125 14.00 1.57 -7.12
CA LEU A 125 13.94 0.56 -6.08
C LEU A 125 13.79 -0.82 -6.74
N GLU A 126 14.88 -1.60 -6.73
CA GLU A 126 14.88 -2.97 -7.23
C GLU A 126 14.09 -3.89 -6.30
N THR A 127 13.00 -4.45 -6.81
CA THR A 127 12.05 -5.27 -6.03
C THR A 127 12.39 -6.75 -6.04
N GLY A 128 13.17 -7.19 -7.04
CA GLY A 128 13.47 -8.59 -7.27
C GLY A 128 12.34 -9.35 -7.97
N ILE A 129 11.27 -8.66 -8.40
CA ILE A 129 10.10 -9.23 -9.06
C ILE A 129 10.15 -8.84 -10.53
N LYS A 130 10.34 -9.82 -11.42
CA LYS A 130 10.59 -9.61 -12.86
C LYS A 130 9.62 -8.66 -13.54
N VAL A 131 8.31 -8.89 -13.36
CA VAL A 131 7.28 -8.08 -14.04
C VAL A 131 7.26 -6.63 -13.53
N ILE A 132 7.51 -6.42 -12.24
CA ILE A 132 7.53 -5.09 -11.64
C ILE A 132 8.78 -4.35 -12.10
N ASP A 133 9.95 -4.95 -11.94
CA ASP A 133 11.23 -4.33 -12.28
C ASP A 133 11.34 -4.04 -13.78
N LEU A 134 10.75 -4.89 -14.65
CA LEU A 134 10.78 -4.65 -16.09
C LEU A 134 9.75 -3.60 -16.54
N ILE A 135 8.47 -3.76 -16.19
CA ILE A 135 7.35 -3.05 -16.82
C ILE A 135 6.94 -1.80 -16.04
N CYS A 136 6.90 -1.90 -14.72
CA CYS A 136 6.46 -0.82 -13.84
C CYS A 136 7.46 -0.58 -12.70
N PRO A 137 8.72 -0.20 -13.03
CA PRO A 137 9.78 -0.05 -12.06
C PRO A 137 9.43 1.02 -11.03
N PHE A 138 9.76 0.75 -9.76
CA PHE A 138 9.45 1.65 -8.64
C PHE A 138 10.52 2.72 -8.48
N ALA A 139 10.08 3.93 -8.17
CA ALA A 139 10.97 4.99 -7.73
C ALA A 139 11.21 4.87 -6.22
N LYS A 140 12.44 5.13 -5.79
CA LYS A 140 12.77 5.24 -4.37
C LYS A 140 12.07 6.45 -3.74
N GLY A 141 11.21 6.16 -2.77
CA GLY A 141 10.28 7.10 -2.15
C GLY A 141 9.12 7.56 -3.04
N GLY A 142 8.86 6.81 -4.10
CA GLY A 142 7.66 6.96 -4.91
C GLY A 142 6.43 6.33 -4.26
N LYS A 143 5.29 6.58 -4.90
CA LYS A 143 3.98 6.06 -4.50
C LYS A 143 3.49 5.06 -5.53
N VAL A 144 3.27 3.83 -5.10
CA VAL A 144 2.81 2.73 -5.93
C VAL A 144 1.36 2.39 -5.59
N GLY A 145 0.49 2.36 -6.59
CA GLY A 145 -0.87 1.83 -6.43
C GLY A 145 -0.93 0.37 -6.87
N LEU A 146 -1.32 -0.52 -5.95
CA LEU A 146 -1.61 -1.92 -6.22
C LEU A 146 -3.11 -2.12 -6.42
N PHE A 147 -3.52 -2.29 -7.66
CA PHE A 147 -4.91 -2.49 -8.07
C PHE A 147 -5.20 -3.96 -8.21
N GLY A 148 -6.39 -4.40 -7.83
CA GLY A 148 -6.79 -5.78 -8.04
C GLY A 148 -8.03 -6.17 -7.27
N GLY A 149 -8.80 -7.09 -7.84
CA GLY A 149 -9.95 -7.70 -7.18
C GLY A 149 -9.57 -8.60 -6.00
N ALA A 150 -10.56 -9.16 -5.31
CA ALA A 150 -10.30 -10.23 -4.34
C ALA A 150 -9.74 -11.48 -5.04
N GLY A 151 -8.76 -12.14 -4.40
CA GLY A 151 -8.22 -13.43 -4.85
C GLY A 151 -7.09 -13.39 -5.89
N VAL A 152 -6.64 -12.21 -6.33
CA VAL A 152 -5.56 -12.06 -7.34
C VAL A 152 -4.14 -12.05 -6.75
N GLY A 153 -3.99 -12.28 -5.44
CA GLY A 153 -2.68 -12.35 -4.77
C GLY A 153 -2.11 -11.00 -4.30
N LYS A 154 -2.94 -9.99 -3.99
CA LYS A 154 -2.49 -8.69 -3.46
C LYS A 154 -1.60 -8.82 -2.22
N THR A 155 -2.10 -9.51 -1.20
CA THR A 155 -1.39 -9.73 0.07
C THR A 155 -0.07 -10.46 -0.17
N VAL A 156 -0.09 -11.51 -0.98
CA VAL A 156 1.11 -12.28 -1.34
C VAL A 156 2.17 -11.42 -2.04
N ASN A 157 1.77 -10.51 -2.94
CA ASN A 157 2.70 -9.55 -3.55
C ASN A 157 3.26 -8.56 -2.52
N MET A 158 2.43 -8.05 -1.60
CA MET A 158 2.91 -7.16 -0.54
C MET A 158 3.90 -7.86 0.38
N MET A 159 3.62 -9.11 0.78
CA MET A 159 4.52 -9.89 1.62
C MET A 159 5.86 -10.17 0.95
N GLU A 160 5.85 -10.54 -0.34
CA GLU A 160 7.09 -10.76 -1.09
C GLU A 160 7.90 -9.46 -1.22
N LEU A 161 7.25 -8.32 -1.46
CA LEU A 161 7.92 -7.01 -1.50
C LEU A 161 8.55 -6.67 -0.14
N ILE A 162 7.84 -6.93 0.97
CA ILE A 162 8.39 -6.75 2.33
C ILE A 162 9.61 -7.65 2.50
N ASN A 163 9.51 -8.94 2.17
CA ASN A 163 10.59 -9.90 2.33
C ASN A 163 11.83 -9.52 1.51
N ASN A 164 11.66 -9.30 0.20
CA ASN A 164 12.76 -9.00 -0.72
C ASN A 164 13.47 -7.71 -0.33
N ILE A 165 12.70 -6.66 -0.05
CA ILE A 165 13.29 -5.38 0.29
C ILE A 165 13.94 -5.46 1.65
N ALA A 166 13.33 -6.09 2.65
CA ALA A 166 13.93 -6.20 3.98
C ALA A 166 15.19 -7.08 4.03
N THR A 167 15.38 -7.98 3.06
CA THR A 167 16.53 -8.89 2.99
C THR A 167 17.68 -8.28 2.21
N GLU A 168 17.40 -7.64 1.07
CA GLU A 168 18.41 -7.05 0.18
C GLU A 168 18.72 -5.58 0.50
N HIS A 169 17.71 -4.83 0.94
CA HIS A 169 17.85 -3.44 1.37
C HIS A 169 17.68 -3.43 2.90
N SER A 170 18.57 -2.77 3.66
CA SER A 170 18.44 -2.72 5.14
C SER A 170 17.31 -1.79 5.62
N GLY A 171 16.15 -1.86 4.96
CA GLY A 171 14.98 -1.01 5.18
C GLY A 171 14.00 -1.60 6.19
N LEU A 172 13.24 -0.71 6.83
CA LEU A 172 12.15 -1.06 7.74
C LEU A 172 10.82 -0.91 7.01
N SER A 173 9.81 -1.68 7.42
CA SER A 173 8.47 -1.60 6.86
C SER A 173 7.46 -1.13 7.90
N VAL A 174 6.43 -0.42 7.46
CA VAL A 174 5.25 -0.10 8.27
C VAL A 174 4.01 -0.55 7.50
N PHE A 175 3.16 -1.31 8.15
CA PHE A 175 1.88 -1.74 7.60
C PHE A 175 0.72 -1.01 8.28
N ALA A 176 -0.10 -0.32 7.49
CA ALA A 176 -1.29 0.37 7.93
C ALA A 176 -2.54 -0.33 7.34
N GLY A 177 -3.19 -1.14 8.18
CA GLY A 177 -4.45 -1.82 7.88
C GLY A 177 -5.65 -0.89 8.06
N VAL A 178 -5.99 -0.15 7.01
CA VAL A 178 -7.10 0.80 6.95
C VAL A 178 -8.39 0.11 6.53
N GLY A 179 -9.30 -0.11 7.48
CA GLY A 179 -10.61 -0.67 7.22
C GLY A 179 -10.56 -2.08 6.63
N GLU A 180 -9.57 -2.87 7.05
CA GLU A 180 -9.41 -4.27 6.66
C GLU A 180 -10.20 -5.22 7.55
N ARG A 181 -10.46 -6.42 7.03
CA ARG A 181 -11.13 -7.47 7.81
C ARG A 181 -10.18 -7.96 8.91
N THR A 182 -10.70 -8.11 10.13
CA THR A 182 -9.95 -8.66 11.26
C THR A 182 -9.32 -10.01 10.95
N ARG A 183 -10.03 -10.87 10.22
CA ARG A 183 -9.50 -12.17 9.76
C ARG A 183 -8.28 -12.00 8.86
N GLU A 184 -8.34 -11.08 7.89
CA GLU A 184 -7.24 -10.86 6.93
C GLU A 184 -6.01 -10.26 7.63
N GLY A 185 -6.20 -9.36 8.59
CA GLY A 185 -5.11 -8.86 9.43
C GLY A 185 -4.49 -9.92 10.34
N ASN A 186 -5.30 -10.82 10.90
CA ASN A 186 -4.82 -11.94 11.71
C ASN A 186 -4.01 -12.94 10.88
N ASP A 187 -4.55 -13.34 9.71
CA ASP A 187 -3.87 -14.25 8.80
C ASP A 187 -2.53 -13.64 8.34
N PHE A 188 -2.52 -12.36 7.96
CA PHE A 188 -1.30 -11.63 7.60
C PHE A 188 -0.27 -11.58 8.73
N TYR A 189 -0.69 -11.39 9.99
CA TYR A 189 0.22 -11.38 11.13
C TYR A 189 0.90 -12.73 11.33
N HIS A 190 0.16 -13.83 11.23
CA HIS A 190 0.72 -15.17 11.35
C HIS A 190 1.60 -15.54 10.14
N GLU A 191 1.20 -15.18 8.92
CA GLU A 191 2.02 -15.38 7.73
C GLU A 191 3.37 -14.64 7.85
N MET A 192 3.38 -13.43 8.45
CA MET A 192 4.61 -12.69 8.72
C MET A 192 5.49 -13.34 9.79
N GLN A 193 4.90 -14.02 10.77
CA GLN A 193 5.65 -14.79 11.76
C GLN A 193 6.28 -16.03 11.14
N GLU A 194 5.51 -16.77 10.34
CA GLU A 194 5.98 -17.97 9.62
C GLU A 194 7.08 -17.64 8.62
N ALA A 195 6.97 -16.50 7.92
CA ALA A 195 7.99 -15.99 7.01
C ALA A 195 9.23 -15.42 7.74
N GLY A 196 9.21 -15.31 9.08
CA GLY A 196 10.33 -14.78 9.86
C GLY A 196 10.52 -13.25 9.77
N VAL A 197 9.55 -12.53 9.23
CA VAL A 197 9.55 -11.05 9.14
C VAL A 197 9.21 -10.42 10.49
N VAL A 198 8.32 -11.07 11.24
CA VAL A 198 7.96 -10.74 12.62
C VAL A 198 8.48 -11.83 13.54
N ASN A 199 9.25 -11.44 14.56
CA ASN A 199 9.73 -12.34 15.59
C ASN A 199 9.21 -11.87 16.95
N VAL A 200 8.25 -12.64 17.50
CA VAL A 200 7.58 -12.34 18.78
C VAL A 200 8.48 -12.64 19.99
N GLU A 201 9.45 -13.55 19.84
CA GLU A 201 10.41 -13.84 20.90
C GLU A 201 11.48 -12.75 21.01
N GLN A 202 11.83 -12.13 19.88
CA GLN A 202 12.89 -11.13 19.72
C GLN A 202 12.42 -10.00 18.81
N PHE A 203 11.68 -9.04 19.38
CA PHE A 203 11.12 -7.90 18.65
C PHE A 203 12.19 -7.06 17.93
N ASP A 204 13.42 -7.03 18.43
CA ASP A 204 14.58 -6.35 17.82
C ASP A 204 14.97 -6.90 16.44
N LYS A 205 14.59 -8.14 16.13
CA LYS A 205 14.79 -8.76 14.82
C LYS A 205 13.63 -8.57 13.86
N SER A 206 12.49 -8.06 14.36
CA SER A 206 11.34 -7.78 13.51
C SER A 206 11.63 -6.59 12.61
N LYS A 207 11.11 -6.64 11.38
CA LYS A 207 11.38 -5.60 10.38
C LYS A 207 10.16 -4.78 9.99
N VAL A 208 9.00 -5.11 10.57
CA VAL A 208 7.72 -4.45 10.27
C VAL A 208 7.03 -3.96 11.53
N ALA A 209 6.59 -2.70 11.55
CA ALA A 209 5.64 -2.19 12.55
C ALA A 209 4.23 -2.21 11.97
N MET A 210 3.23 -2.63 12.75
CA MET A 210 1.85 -2.80 12.25
C MET A 210 0.87 -1.92 13.00
N VAL A 211 0.00 -1.25 12.25
CA VAL A 211 -1.10 -0.44 12.78
C VAL A 211 -2.39 -0.90 12.11
N TYR A 212 -3.42 -1.19 12.90
CA TYR A 212 -4.73 -1.60 12.40
C TYR A 212 -5.82 -0.65 12.86
N GLY A 213 -6.75 -0.38 11.94
CA GLY A 213 -8.00 0.30 12.17
C GLY A 213 -9.06 -0.46 11.40
N GLN A 214 -9.63 -1.48 12.02
CA GLN A 214 -10.38 -2.54 11.33
C GLN A 214 -11.79 -2.09 10.90
N MET A 215 -12.48 -2.90 10.08
CA MET A 215 -13.84 -2.58 9.60
C MET A 215 -14.88 -2.44 10.72
N ASN A 216 -14.70 -3.13 11.85
CA ASN A 216 -15.58 -3.06 13.02
C ASN A 216 -15.38 -1.76 13.83
N GLU A 217 -14.33 -1.00 13.56
CA GLU A 217 -14.05 0.24 14.26
C GLU A 217 -14.84 1.43 13.68
N PRO A 218 -15.09 2.47 14.50
CA PRO A 218 -15.74 3.69 14.05
C PRO A 218 -15.02 4.35 12.86
N PRO A 219 -15.74 5.14 12.04
CA PRO A 219 -15.14 5.84 10.91
C PRO A 219 -14.02 6.80 11.32
N GLY A 220 -14.03 7.34 12.55
CA GLY A 220 -12.93 8.15 13.08
C GLY A 220 -11.60 7.40 13.09
N ASN A 221 -11.59 6.17 13.61
CA ASN A 221 -10.40 5.32 13.67
C ASN A 221 -9.88 5.02 12.26
N ARG A 222 -10.76 4.58 11.37
CA ARG A 222 -10.42 4.26 9.97
C ARG A 222 -9.88 5.47 9.20
N LEU A 223 -10.36 6.67 9.51
CA LEU A 223 -9.87 7.90 8.89
C LEU A 223 -8.49 8.34 9.43
N ARG A 224 -8.09 7.90 10.63
CA ARG A 224 -6.83 8.35 11.25
C ARG A 224 -5.72 7.29 11.25
N VAL A 225 -6.05 6.01 11.15
CA VAL A 225 -5.07 4.91 11.19
C VAL A 225 -3.97 5.03 10.13
N ALA A 226 -4.30 5.50 8.92
CA ALA A 226 -3.30 5.75 7.88
C ALA A 226 -2.25 6.80 8.30
N LEU A 227 -2.68 7.84 9.03
CA LEU A 227 -1.77 8.87 9.57
C LEU A 227 -0.93 8.32 10.71
N THR A 228 -1.46 7.41 11.53
CA THR A 228 -0.70 6.71 12.58
C THR A 228 0.44 5.89 11.98
N GLY A 229 0.15 5.06 10.97
CA GLY A 229 1.18 4.29 10.25
C GLY A 229 2.20 5.21 9.56
N LEU A 230 1.73 6.28 8.91
CA LEU A 230 2.63 7.26 8.29
C LEU A 230 3.54 7.95 9.30
N THR A 231 3.06 8.24 10.51
CA THR A 231 3.86 8.90 11.54
C THR A 231 5.00 8.01 12.05
N MET A 232 4.77 6.69 12.11
CA MET A 232 5.83 5.71 12.40
C MET A 232 6.84 5.65 11.25
N ALA A 233 6.36 5.62 10.00
CA ALA A 233 7.22 5.60 8.82
C ALA A 233 8.08 6.88 8.70
N GLU A 234 7.49 8.05 8.99
CA GLU A 234 8.19 9.33 9.03
C GLU A 234 9.30 9.33 10.07
N LYS A 235 9.09 8.73 11.25
CA LYS A 235 10.15 8.64 12.25
C LYS A 235 11.36 7.86 11.71
N PHE A 236 11.14 6.73 11.05
CA PHE A 236 12.22 5.95 10.45
C PHE A 236 12.91 6.69 9.29
N ARG A 237 12.15 7.41 8.46
CA ARG A 237 12.69 8.26 7.38
C ARG A 237 13.58 9.37 7.94
N ASP A 238 13.11 10.04 8.97
CA ASP A 238 13.81 11.17 9.60
C ASP A 238 15.07 10.69 10.35
N ASP A 239 15.11 9.42 10.77
CA ASP A 239 16.30 8.72 11.28
C ASP A 239 17.27 8.26 10.17
N GLY A 240 16.97 8.59 8.91
CA GLY A 240 17.83 8.34 7.75
C GLY A 240 17.72 6.94 7.17
N ARG A 241 16.57 6.28 7.31
CA ARG A 241 16.28 4.97 6.71
C ARG A 241 15.44 5.12 5.44
N ASP A 242 15.54 4.10 4.60
CA ASP A 242 14.58 3.85 3.53
C ASP A 242 13.48 2.96 4.08
N VAL A 243 12.25 3.44 3.97
CA VAL A 243 11.09 2.86 4.62
C VAL A 243 10.07 2.46 3.58
N LEU A 244 9.48 1.28 3.75
CA LEU A 244 8.28 0.90 3.01
C LEU A 244 7.05 1.17 3.84
N LEU A 245 6.07 1.88 3.26
CA LEU A 245 4.77 2.07 3.88
C LEU A 245 3.71 1.32 3.08
N PHE A 246 3.10 0.31 3.69
CA PHE A 246 1.97 -0.41 3.10
C PHE A 246 0.67 0.18 3.63
N VAL A 247 -0.20 0.59 2.72
CA VAL A 247 -1.54 1.10 3.07
C VAL A 247 -2.58 0.20 2.42
N ASP A 248 -3.17 -0.70 3.20
CA ASP A 248 -4.28 -1.55 2.75
C ASP A 248 -5.51 -1.22 3.59
N ASN A 249 -6.53 -0.51 3.12
CA ASN A 249 -6.72 0.00 1.77
C ASN A 249 -6.94 1.52 1.73
N ILE A 250 -6.31 2.22 0.79
CA ILE A 250 -6.46 3.69 0.67
C ILE A 250 -7.90 4.10 0.31
N TYR A 251 -8.66 3.24 -0.38
CA TYR A 251 -10.07 3.51 -0.65
C TYR A 251 -10.90 3.53 0.65
N ARG A 252 -10.54 2.71 1.64
CA ARG A 252 -11.24 2.67 2.94
C ARG A 252 -10.99 3.91 3.78
N TYR A 253 -9.82 4.54 3.62
CA TYR A 253 -9.54 5.88 4.16
C TYR A 253 -10.54 6.90 3.59
N THR A 254 -10.71 6.93 2.27
CA THR A 254 -11.67 7.83 1.61
C THR A 254 -13.11 7.57 2.06
N LEU A 255 -13.52 6.30 2.13
CA LEU A 255 -14.87 5.91 2.55
C LEU A 255 -15.15 6.37 4.00
N ALA A 256 -14.18 6.17 4.90
CA ALA A 256 -14.27 6.68 6.27
C ALA A 256 -14.41 8.22 6.27
N GLY A 257 -13.68 8.93 5.42
CA GLY A 257 -13.79 10.39 5.27
C GLY A 257 -15.18 10.83 4.83
N THR A 258 -15.80 10.09 3.91
CA THR A 258 -17.19 10.32 3.49
C THR A 258 -18.18 10.16 4.65
N GLU A 259 -18.06 9.07 5.42
CA GLU A 259 -18.90 8.82 6.60
C GLU A 259 -18.73 9.93 7.66
N VAL A 260 -17.49 10.32 7.97
CA VAL A 260 -17.19 11.40 8.91
C VAL A 260 -17.76 12.73 8.42
N SER A 261 -17.56 13.06 7.15
CA SER A 261 -18.07 14.31 6.55
C SER A 261 -19.59 14.42 6.63
N ALA A 262 -20.31 13.32 6.36
CA ALA A 262 -21.76 13.26 6.50
C ALA A 262 -22.19 13.48 7.96
N LEU A 263 -21.54 12.84 8.93
CA LEU A 263 -21.83 13.01 10.35
C LEU A 263 -21.54 14.43 10.85
N LEU A 264 -20.53 15.11 10.29
CA LEU A 264 -20.23 16.51 10.60
C LEU A 264 -21.24 17.50 9.99
N GLY A 265 -22.14 17.04 9.13
CA GLY A 265 -23.16 17.86 8.46
C GLY A 265 -22.63 18.66 7.28
N ARG A 266 -21.51 18.23 6.66
CA ARG A 266 -20.99 18.86 5.44
C ARG A 266 -21.86 18.45 4.25
N MET A 267 -22.07 19.37 3.31
CA MET A 267 -22.76 19.02 2.06
C MET A 267 -21.89 18.04 1.24
N PRO A 268 -22.45 16.91 0.77
CA PRO A 268 -21.72 15.96 -0.04
C PRO A 268 -21.39 16.54 -1.43
N SER A 269 -20.30 16.06 -2.01
CA SER A 269 -19.85 16.37 -3.36
C SER A 269 -20.33 15.29 -4.36
N ALA A 270 -19.71 15.22 -5.53
CA ALA A 270 -19.98 14.21 -6.56
C ALA A 270 -20.00 12.79 -5.97
N VAL A 271 -20.97 11.99 -6.38
CA VAL A 271 -21.15 10.57 -5.99
C VAL A 271 -21.30 10.37 -4.46
N GLY A 272 -21.46 11.45 -3.68
CA GLY A 272 -21.65 11.39 -2.23
C GLY A 272 -20.38 11.54 -1.40
N TYR A 273 -19.20 11.71 -2.03
CA TYR A 273 -17.93 11.89 -1.32
C TYR A 273 -17.87 13.21 -0.53
N GLN A 274 -16.92 13.30 0.40
CA GLN A 274 -16.68 14.53 1.14
C GLN A 274 -16.20 15.68 0.23
N PRO A 275 -16.59 16.94 0.48
CA PRO A 275 -16.11 18.07 -0.30
C PRO A 275 -14.60 18.33 -0.11
N THR A 276 -14.02 17.80 0.98
CA THR A 276 -12.61 17.90 1.35
C THR A 276 -11.74 16.76 0.82
N LEU A 277 -12.27 15.93 -0.10
CA LEU A 277 -11.60 14.69 -0.53
C LEU A 277 -10.17 14.92 -1.04
N ALA A 278 -9.99 15.89 -1.94
CA ALA A 278 -8.69 16.19 -2.52
C ALA A 278 -7.71 16.75 -1.49
N GLU A 279 -8.19 17.56 -0.53
CA GLU A 279 -7.35 18.11 0.52
C GLU A 279 -6.90 17.03 1.51
N GLU A 280 -7.82 16.19 2.00
CA GLU A 280 -7.52 15.11 2.93
C GLU A 280 -6.57 14.08 2.31
N MET A 281 -6.81 13.71 1.05
CA MET A 281 -5.91 12.85 0.29
C MET A 281 -4.53 13.52 0.11
N GLY A 282 -4.48 14.80 -0.25
CA GLY A 282 -3.24 15.55 -0.41
C GLY A 282 -2.42 15.62 0.88
N VAL A 283 -3.05 15.87 2.04
CA VAL A 283 -2.35 15.91 3.33
C VAL A 283 -1.69 14.57 3.67
N LEU A 284 -2.35 13.45 3.35
CA LEU A 284 -1.78 12.12 3.55
C LEU A 284 -0.67 11.82 2.52
N GLN A 285 -0.94 12.04 1.24
CA GLN A 285 -0.04 11.66 0.16
C GLN A 285 1.21 12.52 0.10
N GLU A 286 1.14 13.83 0.35
CA GLU A 286 2.30 14.73 0.25
C GLU A 286 3.31 14.54 1.40
N ARG A 287 2.90 13.90 2.49
CA ARG A 287 3.81 13.48 3.57
C ARG A 287 4.62 12.23 3.21
N ILE A 288 4.09 11.40 2.30
CA ILE A 288 4.78 10.24 1.73
C ILE A 288 5.70 10.74 0.62
N THR A 289 6.96 10.97 0.94
CA THR A 289 7.94 11.47 -0.03
C THR A 289 9.37 11.18 0.43
N SER A 290 10.30 11.27 -0.51
CA SER A 290 11.73 11.28 -0.25
C SER A 290 12.20 12.64 0.24
N THR A 291 12.88 12.65 1.38
CA THR A 291 13.59 13.82 1.88
C THR A 291 15.10 13.66 1.65
N LYS A 292 15.88 14.68 1.99
CA LYS A 292 17.35 14.62 1.98
C LYS A 292 17.93 13.63 3.00
N THR A 293 17.16 13.20 4.00
CA THR A 293 17.62 12.30 5.06
C THR A 293 17.33 10.84 4.74
N GLY A 294 16.15 10.55 4.21
CA GLY A 294 15.69 9.19 3.92
C GLY A 294 14.48 9.20 2.98
N SER A 295 13.92 8.02 2.72
CA SER A 295 12.80 7.87 1.79
C SER A 295 11.65 7.05 2.37
N ILE A 296 10.41 7.37 1.98
CA ILE A 296 9.24 6.53 2.24
C ILE A 296 8.68 6.12 0.90
N THR A 297 8.88 4.86 0.53
CA THR A 297 8.24 4.28 -0.65
C THR A 297 6.92 3.67 -0.21
N SER A 298 5.79 4.16 -0.70
CA SER A 298 4.49 3.61 -0.29
C SER A 298 3.93 2.65 -1.32
N ILE A 299 3.44 1.50 -0.86
CA ILE A 299 2.64 0.56 -1.65
C ILE A 299 1.22 0.61 -1.11
N GLN A 300 0.31 1.11 -1.92
CA GLN A 300 -1.06 1.40 -1.50
C GLN A 300 -2.00 0.48 -2.27
N ALA A 301 -2.72 -0.39 -1.56
CA ALA A 301 -3.76 -1.15 -2.20
C ALA A 301 -4.93 -0.21 -2.51
N VAL A 302 -5.36 -0.20 -3.76
CA VAL A 302 -6.48 0.65 -4.23
C VAL A 302 -7.61 -0.25 -4.69
N TYR A 303 -8.75 -0.12 -4.02
CA TYR A 303 -10.00 -0.73 -4.48
C TYR A 303 -10.71 0.22 -5.44
N VAL A 304 -11.05 -0.29 -6.63
CA VAL A 304 -11.84 0.44 -7.62
C VAL A 304 -13.30 0.02 -7.47
N PRO A 305 -14.20 0.90 -7.01
CA PRO A 305 -15.61 0.56 -6.85
C PRO A 305 -16.24 0.29 -8.22
N ALA A 306 -16.95 -0.85 -8.33
CA ALA A 306 -17.63 -1.26 -9.56
C ALA A 306 -16.76 -1.27 -10.84
N ASP A 307 -15.44 -1.42 -10.67
CA ASP A 307 -14.45 -1.32 -11.76
C ASP A 307 -14.49 0.02 -12.54
N ASP A 308 -15.01 1.09 -11.92
CA ASP A 308 -15.08 2.44 -12.49
C ASP A 308 -13.88 3.31 -12.06
N LEU A 309 -12.94 3.49 -12.99
CA LEU A 309 -11.76 4.35 -12.80
C LEU A 309 -12.09 5.85 -12.78
N THR A 310 -13.30 6.24 -13.17
CA THR A 310 -13.75 7.64 -13.19
C THR A 310 -14.36 8.08 -11.85
N ASP A 311 -14.55 7.14 -10.92
CA ASP A 311 -14.95 7.46 -9.56
C ASP A 311 -13.96 8.48 -8.93
N PRO A 312 -14.45 9.52 -8.22
CA PRO A 312 -13.60 10.55 -7.63
C PRO A 312 -12.48 10.04 -6.71
N SER A 313 -12.68 8.91 -6.01
CA SER A 313 -11.72 8.36 -5.06
C SER A 313 -10.47 7.77 -5.77
N PRO A 314 -10.60 6.80 -6.69
CA PRO A 314 -9.49 6.40 -7.55
C PRO A 314 -8.90 7.56 -8.35
N ALA A 315 -9.73 8.41 -8.98
CA ALA A 315 -9.27 9.51 -9.82
C ALA A 315 -8.35 10.49 -9.06
N THR A 316 -8.71 10.84 -7.82
CA THR A 316 -7.88 11.69 -6.96
C THR A 316 -6.60 10.96 -6.55
N THR A 317 -6.70 9.68 -6.18
CA THR A 317 -5.55 8.86 -5.78
C THR A 317 -4.53 8.74 -6.92
N PHE A 318 -4.99 8.50 -8.16
CA PHE A 318 -4.12 8.37 -9.34
C PHE A 318 -3.21 9.58 -9.57
N SER A 319 -3.70 10.78 -9.27
CA SER A 319 -2.90 12.00 -9.46
C SER A 319 -1.65 12.06 -8.57
N HIS A 320 -1.63 11.28 -7.49
CA HIS A 320 -0.49 11.20 -6.56
C HIS A 320 0.39 9.96 -6.80
N LEU A 321 -0.02 8.99 -7.62
CA LEU A 321 0.75 7.76 -7.81
C LEU A 321 1.84 7.93 -8.89
N ASP A 322 3.04 7.44 -8.61
CA ASP A 322 4.16 7.39 -9.56
C ASP A 322 4.13 6.12 -10.43
N SER A 323 3.55 5.04 -9.90
CA SER A 323 3.45 3.75 -10.56
C SER A 323 2.14 3.06 -10.23
N THR A 324 1.57 2.37 -11.20
CA THR A 324 0.35 1.58 -11.07
C THR A 324 0.65 0.13 -11.42
N VAL A 325 0.37 -0.77 -10.49
CA VAL A 325 0.48 -2.23 -10.68
C VAL A 325 -0.94 -2.78 -10.68
N VAL A 326 -1.39 -3.26 -11.82
CA VAL A 326 -2.74 -3.80 -11.99
C VAL A 326 -2.69 -5.31 -11.93
N LEU A 327 -3.39 -5.92 -10.97
CA LEU A 327 -3.51 -7.37 -10.84
C LEU A 327 -4.81 -7.86 -11.48
N SER A 328 -4.67 -8.72 -12.49
CA SER A 328 -5.78 -9.21 -13.31
C SER A 328 -6.24 -10.61 -12.92
N ARG A 329 -7.55 -10.81 -12.87
CA ARG A 329 -8.16 -12.13 -12.67
C ARG A 329 -7.91 -13.06 -13.83
N ASP A 330 -7.85 -12.54 -15.05
CA ASP A 330 -7.64 -13.35 -16.26
C ASP A 330 -6.24 -13.97 -16.27
N ILE A 331 -5.24 -13.24 -15.77
CA ILE A 331 -3.86 -13.72 -15.63
C ILE A 331 -3.77 -14.76 -14.50
N ALA A 332 -4.41 -14.48 -13.35
CA ALA A 332 -4.48 -15.45 -12.24
C ALA A 332 -5.17 -16.76 -12.65
N ALA A 333 -6.23 -16.70 -13.46
CA ALA A 333 -6.95 -17.87 -13.97
C ALA A 333 -6.09 -18.76 -14.89
N LYS A 334 -5.05 -18.20 -15.53
CA LYS A 334 -4.05 -18.95 -16.30
C LYS A 334 -2.98 -19.61 -15.43
N GLY A 335 -3.04 -19.42 -14.10
CA GLY A 335 -2.05 -19.90 -13.14
C GLY A 335 -0.77 -19.06 -13.10
N ILE A 336 -0.76 -17.86 -13.68
CA ILE A 336 0.43 -16.99 -13.69
C ILE A 336 0.43 -16.14 -12.41
N TYR A 337 1.47 -16.32 -11.60
CA TYR A 337 1.71 -15.54 -10.39
C TYR A 337 3.12 -14.95 -10.41
N PRO A 338 3.30 -13.66 -10.05
CA PRO A 338 2.25 -12.70 -9.67
C PRO A 338 1.33 -12.32 -10.84
N ALA A 339 0.05 -12.07 -10.55
CA ALA A 339 -0.99 -11.85 -11.57
C ALA A 339 -1.00 -10.41 -12.13
N VAL A 340 0.17 -9.82 -12.37
CA VAL A 340 0.33 -8.44 -12.86
C VAL A 340 0.02 -8.38 -14.35
N ASP A 341 -0.83 -7.44 -14.75
CA ASP A 341 -1.11 -7.12 -16.15
C ASP A 341 -0.03 -6.18 -16.70
N PRO A 342 0.82 -6.64 -17.64
CA PRO A 342 1.93 -5.85 -18.16
C PRO A 342 1.51 -4.76 -19.15
N LEU A 343 0.25 -4.75 -19.61
CA LEU A 343 -0.28 -3.74 -20.51
C LEU A 343 -0.99 -2.62 -19.76
N ASP A 344 -1.72 -2.96 -18.69
CA ASP A 344 -2.46 -2.00 -17.87
C ASP A 344 -1.61 -1.41 -16.73
N SER A 345 -0.51 -2.05 -16.36
CA SER A 345 0.45 -1.52 -15.39
C SER A 345 1.37 -0.47 -16.01
N THR A 346 1.61 0.63 -15.29
CA THR A 346 2.42 1.75 -15.79
C THR A 346 3.35 2.30 -14.72
N SER A 347 4.43 2.96 -15.14
CA SER A 347 5.31 3.71 -14.24
C SER A 347 5.81 4.96 -14.94
N ARG A 348 5.87 6.07 -14.20
CA ARG A 348 6.53 7.30 -14.65
C ARG A 348 8.03 7.12 -14.87
N GLN A 349 8.63 6.12 -14.21
CA GLN A 349 10.05 5.84 -14.34
C GLN A 349 10.39 5.10 -15.65
N LEU A 350 9.40 4.60 -16.39
CA LEU A 350 9.62 3.92 -17.68
C LEU A 350 9.93 4.95 -18.79
N ASP A 351 11.07 5.62 -18.66
CA ASP A 351 11.61 6.63 -19.56
C ASP A 351 13.10 6.32 -19.83
N PRO A 352 13.56 6.34 -21.09
CA PRO A 352 14.96 6.01 -21.43
C PRO A 352 15.99 6.91 -20.76
N LEU A 353 15.61 8.12 -20.34
CA LEU A 353 16.50 9.04 -19.60
C LEU A 353 16.68 8.65 -18.13
N VAL A 354 15.78 7.84 -17.58
CA VAL A 354 15.81 7.40 -16.18
C VAL A 354 16.37 5.98 -16.08
N ILE A 355 15.79 5.03 -16.80
CA ILE A 355 16.13 3.59 -16.70
C ILE A 355 17.18 3.14 -17.71
N GLY A 356 17.59 4.03 -18.62
CA GLY A 356 18.49 3.72 -19.72
C GLY A 356 17.78 3.11 -20.93
N THR A 357 18.46 3.18 -22.09
CA THR A 357 17.90 2.76 -23.38
C THR A 357 17.62 1.27 -23.45
N GLU A 358 18.54 0.43 -22.94
CA GLU A 358 18.40 -1.03 -23.05
C GLU A 358 17.17 -1.55 -22.29
N HIS A 359 16.98 -1.12 -21.03
CA HIS A 359 15.80 -1.51 -20.25
C HIS A 359 14.52 -1.02 -20.94
N TYR A 360 14.48 0.24 -21.38
CA TYR A 360 13.32 0.81 -22.04
C TYR A 360 12.93 0.07 -23.33
N GLU A 361 13.90 -0.22 -24.20
CA GLU A 361 13.66 -0.95 -25.46
C GLU A 361 13.15 -2.36 -25.22
N VAL A 362 13.72 -3.09 -24.25
CA VAL A 362 13.26 -4.44 -23.89
C VAL A 362 11.84 -4.40 -23.33
N ALA A 363 11.55 -3.47 -22.41
CA ALA A 363 10.21 -3.32 -21.84
C ALA A 363 9.15 -2.97 -22.91
N ARG A 364 9.47 -2.03 -23.83
CA ARG A 364 8.58 -1.68 -24.95
C ARG A 364 8.43 -2.81 -25.96
N GLY A 365 9.50 -3.58 -26.21
CA GLY A 365 9.44 -4.78 -27.05
C GLY A 365 8.51 -5.84 -26.48
N VAL A 366 8.60 -6.09 -25.17
CA VAL A 366 7.68 -7.00 -24.44
C VAL A 366 6.23 -6.53 -24.55
N GLN A 367 5.95 -5.24 -24.27
CA GLN A 367 4.60 -4.69 -24.37
C GLN A 367 4.04 -4.78 -25.80
N THR A 368 4.85 -4.46 -26.81
CA THR A 368 4.43 -4.52 -28.22
C THR A 368 4.08 -5.95 -28.64
N ASN A 369 4.88 -6.93 -28.23
CA ASN A 369 4.65 -8.33 -28.53
C ASN A 369 3.36 -8.84 -27.86
N LEU A 370 3.16 -8.51 -26.57
CA LEU A 370 1.95 -8.88 -25.83
C LEU A 370 0.68 -8.18 -26.36
N GLN A 371 0.79 -6.91 -26.77
CA GLN A 371 -0.32 -6.18 -27.39
C GLN A 371 -0.74 -6.82 -28.72
N ARG A 372 0.22 -7.15 -29.59
CA ARG A 372 -0.08 -7.85 -30.85
C ARG A 372 -0.66 -9.25 -30.61
N TYR A 373 -0.18 -9.96 -29.59
CA TYR A 373 -0.78 -11.23 -29.18
C TYR A 373 -2.25 -11.07 -28.74
N LYS A 374 -2.58 -10.00 -28.00
CA LYS A 374 -3.96 -9.70 -27.58
C LYS A 374 -4.88 -9.49 -28.79
N GLU A 375 -4.42 -8.77 -29.82
CA GLU A 375 -5.16 -8.56 -31.08
C GLU A 375 -5.34 -9.86 -31.87
N LEU A 376 -4.31 -10.71 -31.92
CA LEU A 376 -4.37 -12.00 -32.60
C LEU A 376 -5.24 -13.03 -31.86
N LYS A 377 -5.45 -12.87 -30.55
CA LYS A 377 -6.22 -13.81 -29.72
C LYS A 377 -7.66 -13.98 -30.20
N ASP A 378 -8.30 -12.90 -30.62
CA ASP A 378 -9.68 -12.94 -31.13
C ASP A 378 -9.75 -13.67 -32.48
N ILE A 379 -8.77 -13.45 -33.35
CA ILE A 379 -8.64 -14.15 -34.63
C ILE A 379 -8.40 -15.64 -34.39
N ILE A 380 -7.50 -16.01 -33.48
CA ILE A 380 -7.21 -17.40 -33.11
C ILE A 380 -8.46 -18.10 -32.57
N ALA A 381 -9.26 -17.41 -31.77
CA ALA A 381 -10.48 -17.98 -31.19
C ALA A 381 -11.55 -18.29 -32.26
N ILE A 382 -11.58 -17.56 -33.37
CA ILE A 382 -12.57 -17.71 -34.44
C ILE A 382 -12.08 -18.64 -35.56
N LEU A 383 -10.85 -18.42 -36.05
CA LEU A 383 -10.32 -19.07 -37.25
C LEU A 383 -9.33 -20.21 -36.93
N GLY A 384 -8.76 -20.24 -35.71
CA GLY A 384 -7.69 -21.17 -35.33
C GLY A 384 -6.29 -20.63 -35.61
N MET A 385 -5.27 -21.27 -35.03
CA MET A 385 -3.86 -20.83 -35.20
C MET A 385 -3.30 -21.07 -36.61
N ASP A 386 -3.84 -22.04 -37.35
CA ASP A 386 -3.28 -22.47 -38.64
C ASP A 386 -3.46 -21.40 -39.73
N GLU A 387 -4.47 -20.55 -39.59
CA GLU A 387 -4.81 -19.45 -40.50
C GLU A 387 -3.93 -18.20 -40.32
N LEU A 388 -3.08 -18.18 -39.30
CA LEU A 388 -2.13 -17.09 -39.08
C LEU A 388 -0.93 -17.18 -40.05
N SER A 389 -0.36 -16.02 -40.38
CA SER A 389 0.93 -15.97 -41.06
C SER A 389 2.04 -16.58 -40.19
N GLU A 390 3.12 -17.06 -40.79
CA GLU A 390 4.24 -17.63 -40.02
C GLU A 390 4.88 -16.60 -39.07
N ASP A 391 4.91 -15.33 -39.46
CA ASP A 391 5.36 -14.23 -38.59
C ASP A 391 4.43 -14.03 -37.40
N ASP A 392 3.12 -14.09 -37.60
CA ASP A 392 2.14 -13.96 -36.50
C ASP A 392 2.16 -15.19 -35.58
N LYS A 393 2.38 -16.39 -36.12
CA LYS A 393 2.60 -17.61 -35.31
C LYS A 393 3.84 -17.46 -34.41
N LEU A 394 4.91 -16.88 -34.94
CA LEU A 394 6.13 -16.61 -34.19
C LEU A 394 5.90 -15.56 -33.09
N VAL A 395 5.16 -14.48 -33.38
CA VAL A 395 4.73 -13.51 -32.36
C VAL A 395 3.92 -14.19 -31.26
N VAL A 396 2.92 -15.02 -31.60
CA VAL A 396 2.11 -15.76 -30.62
C VAL A 396 2.97 -16.68 -29.77
N SER A 397 3.91 -17.42 -30.37
CA SER A 397 4.81 -18.31 -29.65
C SER A 397 5.70 -17.55 -28.65
N ARG A 398 6.32 -16.45 -29.08
CA ARG A 398 7.15 -15.61 -28.19
C ARG A 398 6.31 -14.94 -27.12
N ALA A 399 5.13 -14.42 -27.44
CA ALA A 399 4.21 -13.82 -26.47
C ALA A 399 3.82 -14.79 -25.36
N ARG A 400 3.50 -16.04 -25.69
CA ARG A 400 3.18 -17.06 -24.68
C ARG A 400 4.38 -17.37 -23.78
N LYS A 401 5.59 -17.45 -24.33
CA LYS A 401 6.83 -17.63 -23.53
C LYS A 401 7.06 -16.45 -22.61
N ILE A 402 6.91 -15.21 -23.10
CA ILE A 402 6.98 -13.98 -22.31
C ILE A 402 5.94 -14.00 -21.18
N GLU A 403 4.68 -14.31 -21.49
CA GLU A 403 3.58 -14.36 -20.50
C GLU A 403 3.88 -15.36 -19.38
N ARG A 404 4.44 -16.52 -19.72
CA ARG A 404 4.89 -17.51 -18.73
C ARG A 404 6.13 -17.06 -17.98
N PHE A 405 7.10 -16.43 -18.66
CA PHE A 405 8.35 -15.98 -18.04
C PHE A 405 8.16 -14.83 -17.05
N LEU A 406 7.07 -14.05 -17.18
CA LEU A 406 6.66 -13.07 -16.17
C LEU A 406 6.26 -13.72 -14.84
N SER A 407 5.92 -15.01 -14.82
CA SER A 407 5.70 -15.74 -13.56
C SER A 407 7.00 -15.95 -12.79
N GLN A 408 6.88 -15.98 -11.46
CA GLN A 408 8.01 -16.12 -10.56
C GLN A 408 7.58 -16.80 -9.25
N PRO A 409 8.33 -17.81 -8.77
CA PRO A 409 8.11 -18.37 -7.44
C PRO A 409 8.55 -17.38 -6.37
N PHE A 410 7.63 -17.03 -5.47
CA PHE A 410 7.88 -16.16 -4.32
C PHE A 410 8.32 -16.95 -3.10
N HIS A 411 9.18 -16.36 -2.27
CA HIS A 411 9.65 -16.96 -1.01
C HIS A 411 8.49 -17.16 -0.04
N VAL A 412 7.64 -16.13 0.10
CA VAL A 412 6.48 -16.19 0.99
C VAL A 412 5.42 -17.20 0.52
N ALA A 413 5.47 -17.60 -0.76
CA ALA A 413 4.54 -18.58 -1.34
C ALA A 413 5.11 -20.00 -1.38
N GLU A 414 6.31 -20.25 -0.84
CA GLU A 414 6.94 -21.58 -0.84
C GLU A 414 6.07 -22.61 -0.11
N VAL A 415 5.40 -22.21 0.97
CA VAL A 415 4.48 -23.07 1.75
C VAL A 415 3.30 -23.57 0.91
N PHE A 416 2.81 -22.74 -0.02
CA PHE A 416 1.67 -23.08 -0.88
C PHE A 416 2.08 -23.76 -2.19
N THR A 417 3.23 -23.39 -2.75
CA THR A 417 3.69 -23.84 -4.07
C THR A 417 4.65 -25.02 -4.01
N GLY A 418 5.27 -25.28 -2.85
CA GLY A 418 6.32 -26.29 -2.65
C GLY A 418 7.61 -26.04 -3.45
N SER A 419 7.71 -24.89 -4.12
CA SER A 419 8.87 -24.49 -4.92
C SER A 419 9.63 -23.38 -4.21
N PRO A 420 10.97 -23.44 -4.14
CA PRO A 420 11.75 -22.43 -3.44
C PRO A 420 11.60 -21.07 -4.13
N GLY A 421 11.42 -20.02 -3.32
CA GLY A 421 11.38 -18.65 -3.81
C GLY A 421 12.66 -18.24 -4.54
N LYS A 422 12.53 -17.29 -5.47
CA LYS A 422 13.65 -16.79 -6.27
C LYS A 422 13.62 -15.27 -6.31
N TYR A 423 14.70 -14.64 -5.88
CA TYR A 423 14.97 -13.24 -6.15
C TYR A 423 15.64 -13.13 -7.53
N VAL A 424 15.13 -12.26 -8.41
CA VAL A 424 15.70 -12.08 -9.76
C VAL A 424 16.20 -10.65 -9.90
N SER A 425 17.48 -10.48 -10.19
CA SER A 425 18.06 -9.15 -10.35
C SER A 425 17.50 -8.42 -11.58
N LEU A 426 17.50 -7.09 -11.55
CA LEU A 426 17.09 -6.26 -12.68
C LEU A 426 17.89 -6.59 -13.94
N LYS A 427 19.21 -6.80 -13.79
CA LYS A 427 20.11 -7.13 -14.89
C LYS A 427 19.75 -8.47 -15.54
N ASP A 428 19.46 -9.50 -14.74
CA ASP A 428 19.09 -10.81 -15.24
C ASP A 428 17.69 -10.80 -15.87
N THR A 429 16.80 -9.96 -15.34
CA THR A 429 15.47 -9.72 -15.91
C THR A 429 15.59 -9.15 -17.32
N ILE A 430 16.30 -8.03 -17.50
CA ILE A 430 16.49 -7.39 -18.81
C ILE A 430 17.13 -8.37 -19.80
N ARG A 431 18.19 -9.07 -19.38
CA ARG A 431 18.88 -10.05 -20.23
C ARG A 431 17.95 -11.18 -20.66
N GLY A 432 17.17 -11.74 -19.74
CA GLY A 432 16.26 -12.84 -20.03
C GLY A 432 15.18 -12.46 -21.03
N PHE A 433 14.54 -11.31 -20.85
CA PHE A 433 13.52 -10.84 -21.80
C PHE A 433 14.10 -10.44 -23.16
N LYS A 434 15.32 -9.88 -23.19
CA LYS A 434 16.03 -9.59 -24.44
C LYS A 434 16.30 -10.85 -25.26
N MET A 435 16.81 -11.91 -24.65
CA MET A 435 17.05 -13.20 -25.33
C MET A 435 15.77 -13.81 -25.93
N ILE A 436 14.62 -13.65 -25.25
CA ILE A 436 13.32 -14.11 -25.76
C ILE A 436 12.86 -13.25 -26.94
N LEU A 437 13.03 -11.92 -26.86
CA LEU A 437 12.66 -11.00 -27.94
C LEU A 437 13.53 -11.20 -29.20
N ASP A 438 14.83 -11.42 -29.02
CA ASP A 438 15.80 -11.64 -30.10
C ASP A 438 15.64 -13.03 -30.76
N GLY A 439 14.88 -13.93 -30.14
CA GLY A 439 14.56 -15.26 -30.70
C GLY A 439 15.58 -16.35 -30.40
N GLU A 440 16.57 -16.09 -29.55
CA GLU A 440 17.61 -17.07 -29.19
C GLU A 440 17.02 -18.35 -28.57
N LEU A 441 15.84 -18.22 -27.94
CA LEU A 441 15.17 -19.28 -27.19
C LEU A 441 13.88 -19.80 -27.86
N ASP A 442 13.73 -19.56 -29.17
CA ASP A 442 12.55 -19.99 -29.93
C ASP A 442 12.39 -21.53 -29.96
N HIS A 443 13.50 -22.27 -29.85
CA HIS A 443 13.52 -23.72 -29.82
C HIS A 443 13.00 -24.34 -28.51
N LEU A 444 12.94 -23.59 -27.41
CA LEU A 444 12.49 -24.11 -26.11
C LEU A 444 10.96 -24.15 -25.99
N PRO A 445 10.38 -25.15 -25.30
CA PRO A 445 8.95 -25.23 -25.09
C PRO A 445 8.43 -24.15 -24.12
N GLU A 446 7.18 -23.72 -24.28
CA GLU A 446 6.54 -22.69 -23.43
C GLU A 446 6.61 -23.02 -21.93
N GLN A 447 6.48 -24.31 -21.59
CA GLN A 447 6.46 -24.78 -20.20
C GLN A 447 7.81 -24.59 -19.47
N ALA A 448 8.90 -24.45 -20.22
CA ALA A 448 10.23 -24.18 -19.66
C ALA A 448 10.28 -22.81 -18.96
N PHE A 449 9.46 -21.86 -19.40
CA PHE A 449 9.43 -20.48 -18.88
C PHE A 449 8.46 -20.31 -17.71
N TYR A 450 7.71 -21.35 -17.33
CA TYR A 450 6.72 -21.26 -16.26
C TYR A 450 7.33 -21.51 -14.87
N MET A 451 7.07 -20.60 -13.92
CA MET A 451 7.52 -20.67 -12.52
C MET A 451 9.03 -20.93 -12.39
N VAL A 452 9.82 -20.05 -13.01
CA VAL A 452 11.29 -20.05 -12.96
C VAL A 452 11.80 -18.68 -12.55
N GLY A 453 12.99 -18.60 -11.94
CA GLY A 453 13.65 -17.35 -11.60
C GLY A 453 14.34 -16.74 -12.83
N SER A 454 15.59 -17.14 -13.05
CA SER A 454 16.43 -16.61 -14.13
C SER A 454 16.19 -17.30 -15.48
N ILE A 455 16.80 -16.75 -16.54
CA ILE A 455 16.71 -17.33 -17.88
C ILE A 455 17.50 -18.64 -17.99
N GLU A 456 18.59 -18.79 -17.24
CA GLU A 456 19.38 -20.01 -17.18
C GLU A 456 18.53 -21.19 -16.64
N GLU A 457 17.71 -20.96 -15.62
CA GLU A 457 16.79 -21.97 -15.10
C GLU A 457 15.76 -22.39 -16.16
N ALA A 458 15.27 -21.46 -16.99
CA ALA A 458 14.38 -21.77 -18.10
C ALA A 458 15.07 -22.66 -19.14
N ILE A 459 16.33 -22.37 -19.48
CA ILE A 459 17.14 -23.18 -20.42
C ILE A 459 17.37 -24.58 -19.86
N GLU A 460 17.76 -24.70 -18.59
CA GLU A 460 17.97 -26.00 -17.94
C GLU A 460 16.69 -26.83 -17.86
N LYS A 461 15.55 -26.19 -17.57
CA LYS A 461 14.24 -26.85 -17.53
C LYS A 461 13.80 -27.29 -18.92
N GLY A 462 14.05 -26.46 -19.94
CA GLY A 462 13.76 -26.78 -21.34
C GLY A 462 14.64 -27.89 -21.91
N ALA A 463 15.88 -28.04 -21.44
CA ALA A 463 16.76 -29.15 -21.82
C ALA A 463 16.35 -30.50 -21.17
N LYS A 464 15.55 -30.48 -20.10
CA LYS A 464 15.04 -31.68 -19.41
C LYS A 464 13.67 -32.12 -19.91
N ALA A 465 12.96 -31.26 -20.63
CA ALA A 465 11.64 -31.50 -21.22
C ALA A 465 11.78 -31.96 -22.67
#